data_AF-A0A523YXH1-F1
#
_entry.id   AF-A0A523YXH1-F1
#
_cell.length_a   1.000
_cell.length_b   1.000
_cell.length_c   1.000
_cell.angle_alpha   90.00
_cell.angle_beta   90.00
_cell.angle_gamma   90.00
#
_symmetry.space_group_name_H-M   'P 1'
#
loop_
_entity.id
_entity.type
_entity.pdbx_description
1 polymer ?
#
loop_
_entity_poly.entity_id
_entity_poly.type
_entity_poly.pdbx_seq_one_letter_code
_entity_poly.pdbx_strand_id
1 'polypeptide(L)'
;MVQVAYDDRIIAEYIDVLSRPAFGFQKKNVRDLVEHIKLSGIHVVAKALGLTENPDPGDLPFAEVAITARVDAVVTGNLSHFQYLEKHGVSVLSPSEFVETAGRLFGEADTG
;
A
#
# COMPACT_ATOMS: atom_id res chain seq x y z
N MET A 1 1.08 15.90 -0.58
CA MET A 1 1.35 14.99 -1.72
C MET A 1 1.35 13.57 -1.18
N VAL A 2 0.64 12.64 -1.81
CA VAL A 2 0.59 11.23 -1.39
C VAL A 2 1.84 10.51 -1.89
N GLN A 3 2.51 9.73 -1.03
CA GLN A 3 3.60 8.83 -1.41
C GLN A 3 3.30 7.43 -0.93
N VAL A 4 3.59 6.43 -1.75
CA VAL A 4 3.41 5.02 -1.42
C VAL A 4 4.71 4.43 -0.91
N ALA A 5 4.64 3.60 0.12
CA ALA A 5 5.77 2.81 0.59
C ALA A 5 5.70 1.40 -0.01
N TYR A 6 6.84 0.87 -0.45
CA TYR A 6 6.91 -0.47 -1.05
C TYR A 6 8.23 -1.15 -0.76
N ASP A 7 8.25 -2.48 -0.86
CA ASP A 7 9.46 -3.28 -0.99
C ASP A 7 9.40 -4.16 -2.25
N ASP A 8 10.46 -4.95 -2.48
CA ASP A 8 10.55 -5.78 -3.68
C ASP A 8 9.51 -6.91 -3.72
N ARG A 9 9.03 -7.36 -2.56
CA ARG A 9 8.00 -8.41 -2.45
C ARG A 9 6.64 -7.88 -2.91
N ILE A 10 6.28 -6.66 -2.48
CA ILE A 10 5.05 -5.99 -2.91
C ILE A 10 5.09 -5.71 -4.43
N ILE A 11 6.22 -5.23 -4.95
CA ILE A 11 6.38 -4.98 -6.39
C ILE A 11 6.28 -6.28 -7.19
N ALA A 12 6.89 -7.38 -6.70
CA ALA A 12 6.80 -8.68 -7.35
C ALA A 12 5.34 -9.18 -7.40
N GLU A 13 4.57 -9.04 -6.31
CA GLU A 13 3.15 -9.39 -6.28
C GLU A 13 2.34 -8.58 -7.30
N TYR A 14 2.59 -7.27 -7.40
CA TYR A 14 1.91 -6.43 -8.39
C TYR A 14 2.22 -6.86 -9.81
N ILE A 15 3.49 -7.17 -10.11
CA ILE A 15 3.88 -7.68 -11.42
C ILE A 15 3.20 -9.02 -11.72
N ASP A 16 3.19 -9.96 -10.78
CA ASP A 16 2.57 -11.27 -10.95
C ASP A 16 1.07 -11.13 -11.23
N VAL A 17 0.34 -10.44 -10.34
CA VAL A 17 -1.11 -10.26 -10.43
C VAL A 17 -1.48 -9.54 -11.72
N LEU A 18 -0.89 -8.38 -12.01
CA LEU A 18 -1.27 -7.58 -13.17
C LEU A 18 -0.85 -8.21 -14.51
N SER A 19 0.09 -9.16 -14.48
CA SER A 19 0.49 -9.90 -15.68
C SER A 19 -0.42 -11.09 -15.99
N ARG A 20 -1.38 -11.43 -15.11
CA ARG A 20 -2.28 -12.57 -15.34
C ARG A 20 -3.17 -12.30 -16.57
N PRO A 21 -3.30 -13.25 -17.51
CA PRO A 21 -4.10 -13.05 -18.73
C PRO A 21 -5.55 -12.64 -18.49
N ALA A 22 -6.14 -13.06 -17.36
CA ALA A 22 -7.51 -12.74 -16.99
C ALA A 22 -7.82 -11.24 -16.92
N PHE A 23 -6.81 -10.40 -16.66
CA PHE A 23 -6.99 -8.94 -16.62
C PHE A 23 -6.85 -8.26 -17.98
N GLY A 24 -6.24 -8.92 -18.98
CA GLY A 24 -6.10 -8.37 -20.33
C GLY A 24 -5.23 -7.11 -20.44
N PHE A 25 -4.42 -6.78 -19.43
CA PHE A 25 -3.55 -5.61 -19.48
C PHE A 25 -2.38 -5.79 -20.47
N GLN A 26 -2.03 -4.72 -21.18
CA GLN A 26 -0.82 -4.71 -22.00
C GLN A 26 0.42 -4.71 -21.10
N LYS A 27 1.42 -5.55 -21.42
CA LYS A 27 2.69 -5.63 -20.67
C LYS A 27 3.37 -4.28 -20.49
N LYS A 28 3.27 -3.40 -21.49
CA LYS A 28 3.79 -2.02 -21.43
C LYS A 28 3.13 -1.23 -20.28
N ASN A 29 1.81 -1.31 -20.13
CA ASN A 29 1.08 -0.57 -19.11
C ASN A 29 1.44 -1.05 -17.70
N VAL A 30 1.56 -2.36 -17.51
CA VAL A 30 1.98 -2.94 -16.22
C VAL A 30 3.38 -2.44 -15.84
N ARG A 31 4.32 -2.51 -16.78
CA ARG A 31 5.68 -2.01 -16.58
C ARG A 31 5.69 -0.51 -16.25
N ASP A 32 5.00 0.31 -17.04
CA ASP A 32 5.01 1.76 -16.86
C ASP A 32 4.37 2.17 -15.52
N LEU A 33 3.34 1.47 -15.05
CA LEU A 33 2.76 1.64 -13.72
C LEU A 33 3.77 1.30 -12.61
N VAL A 34 4.42 0.13 -12.71
CA VAL A 34 5.40 -0.32 -11.71
C VAL A 34 6.59 0.64 -11.63
N GLU A 35 7.10 1.09 -12.78
CA GLU A 35 8.20 2.07 -12.80
C GLU A 35 7.76 3.42 -12.23
N HIS A 36 6.52 3.85 -12.47
CA HIS A 36 5.99 5.06 -11.84
C HIS A 36 5.92 4.94 -10.31
N ILE A 37 5.46 3.80 -9.78
CA ILE A 37 5.44 3.53 -8.33
C ILE A 37 6.86 3.59 -7.77
N LYS A 38 7.84 2.96 -8.45
CA LYS A 38 9.23 2.98 -7.99
C LYS A 38 9.86 4.38 -8.00
N LEU A 39 9.53 5.20 -9.00
CA LEU A 39 10.08 6.54 -9.14
C LEU A 39 9.47 7.54 -8.14
N SER A 40 8.21 7.36 -7.78
CA SER A 40 7.46 8.30 -6.93
C SER A 40 7.31 7.86 -5.48
N GLY A 41 7.44 6.57 -5.21
CA GLY A 41 7.29 5.97 -3.90
C GLY A 41 8.59 5.91 -3.09
N ILE A 42 8.45 5.41 -1.86
CA ILE A 42 9.54 5.18 -0.92
C ILE A 42 9.85 3.68 -0.91
N HIS A 43 11.06 3.31 -1.32
CA HIS A 43 11.55 1.94 -1.16
C HIS A 43 11.93 1.69 0.30
N VAL A 44 11.42 0.59 0.85
CA VAL A 44 11.56 0.23 2.26
C VAL A 44 12.29 -1.09 2.39
N VAL A 45 13.38 -1.10 3.15
CA VAL A 45 14.03 -2.34 3.59
C VAL A 45 13.30 -2.82 4.84
N ALA A 46 12.19 -3.54 4.63
CA ALA A 46 11.34 -4.04 5.71
C ALA A 46 12.08 -5.05 6.58
N LYS A 47 11.86 -4.96 7.90
CA LYS A 47 12.35 -5.98 8.84
C LYS A 47 11.32 -7.09 8.95
N ALA A 48 11.78 -8.34 9.04
CA ALA A 48 10.90 -9.44 9.43
C ALA A 48 10.36 -9.18 10.84
N LEU A 49 9.04 -9.13 10.99
CA LEU A 49 8.40 -8.85 12.28
C LEU A 49 7.72 -10.12 12.81
N GLY A 50 8.05 -10.49 14.06
CA GLY A 50 7.32 -11.53 14.79
C GLY A 50 5.98 -11.02 15.29
N LEU A 51 5.03 -10.79 14.37
CA LEU A 51 3.70 -10.28 14.69
C LEU A 51 2.89 -11.35 15.41
N THR A 52 2.31 -10.99 16.55
CA THR A 52 1.50 -11.89 17.39
C THR A 52 0.17 -12.29 16.74
N GLU A 53 -0.28 -11.51 15.76
CA GLU A 53 -1.55 -11.66 15.06
C GLU A 53 -1.50 -12.72 13.97
N ASN A 54 -0.29 -13.20 13.66
CA ASN A 54 -0.03 -14.25 12.68
C ASN A 54 -0.76 -13.98 11.35
N PRO A 55 -0.42 -12.88 10.64
CA PRO A 55 -1.07 -12.52 9.39
C PRO A 55 -0.87 -13.61 8.33
N ASP A 56 -1.76 -13.66 7.35
CA ASP A 56 -1.56 -14.53 6.21
C ASP A 56 -0.23 -14.20 5.50
N PRO A 57 0.49 -15.21 4.98
CA PRO A 57 1.80 -14.98 4.35
C PRO A 57 1.80 -13.94 3.21
N GLY A 58 0.66 -13.79 2.52
CA GLY A 58 0.49 -12.77 1.46
C GLY A 58 0.30 -11.35 1.99
N ASP A 59 -0.21 -11.20 3.22
CA ASP A 59 -0.42 -9.90 3.86
C ASP A 59 0.82 -9.42 4.62
N LEU A 60 1.70 -10.35 5.00
CA LEU A 60 2.89 -10.08 5.80
C LEU A 60 3.82 -9.00 5.20
N PRO A 61 4.15 -8.99 3.89
CA PRO A 61 4.99 -7.94 3.32
C PRO A 61 4.39 -6.53 3.50
N PHE A 62 3.07 -6.39 3.34
CA PHE A 62 2.38 -5.11 3.51
C PHE A 62 2.43 -4.64 4.95
N ALA A 63 2.18 -5.53 5.91
CA ALA A 63 2.25 -5.21 7.34
C ALA A 63 3.67 -4.81 7.78
N GLU A 64 4.69 -5.55 7.34
CA GLU A 64 6.08 -5.28 7.69
C GLU A 64 6.57 -3.94 7.11
N VAL A 65 6.22 -3.64 5.86
CA VAL A 65 6.53 -2.35 5.24
C VAL A 65 5.80 -1.22 5.97
N ALA A 66 4.51 -1.36 6.23
CA ALA A 66 3.71 -0.35 6.91
C ALA A 66 4.28 0.03 8.28
N ILE A 67 4.63 -0.97 9.09
CA ILE A 67 5.19 -0.77 10.43
C ILE A 67 6.63 -0.22 10.34
N THR A 68 7.47 -0.77 9.44
CA THR A 68 8.87 -0.34 9.32
C THR A 68 8.99 1.10 8.85
N ALA A 69 8.17 1.49 7.86
CA ALA A 69 8.17 2.84 7.30
C ALA A 69 7.33 3.84 8.10
N ARG A 70 6.56 3.38 9.10
CA ARG A 70 5.62 4.20 9.88
C ARG A 70 4.67 4.98 8.97
N VAL A 71 4.05 4.27 8.04
CA VAL A 71 3.11 4.89 7.10
C VAL A 71 1.90 5.44 7.84
N ASP A 72 1.30 6.51 7.31
CA ASP A 72 0.11 7.11 7.91
C ASP A 72 -1.10 6.15 7.84
N ALA A 73 -1.19 5.38 6.75
CA ALA A 73 -2.27 4.43 6.53
C ALA A 73 -1.89 3.26 5.61
N VAL A 74 -2.56 2.12 5.82
CA VAL A 74 -2.75 1.06 4.81
C VAL A 74 -4.12 1.23 4.21
N VAL A 75 -4.17 1.39 2.87
CA VAL A 75 -5.42 1.49 2.11
C VAL A 75 -5.75 0.13 1.49
N THR A 76 -6.87 -0.49 1.90
CA THR A 76 -7.20 -1.87 1.50
C THR A 76 -8.71 -2.11 1.42
N GLY A 77 -9.12 -2.97 0.48
CA GLY A 77 -10.49 -3.50 0.44
C GLY A 77 -10.75 -4.58 1.50
N ASN A 78 -9.70 -5.13 2.11
CA ASN A 78 -9.77 -6.24 3.07
C ASN A 78 -9.44 -5.75 4.49
N LEU A 79 -10.23 -4.80 5.01
CA LEU A 79 -9.96 -4.11 6.28
C LEU A 79 -9.64 -5.05 7.44
N SER A 80 -10.42 -6.13 7.60
CA SER A 80 -10.28 -7.09 8.69
C SER A 80 -8.91 -7.79 8.72
N HIS A 81 -8.22 -7.89 7.57
CA HIS A 81 -6.88 -8.50 7.50
C HIS A 81 -5.81 -7.61 8.13
N PHE A 82 -6.08 -6.30 8.26
CA PHE A 82 -5.05 -5.32 8.64
C PHE A 82 -5.43 -4.51 9.87
N GLN A 83 -6.65 -4.58 10.40
CA GLN A 83 -7.13 -3.79 11.56
C GLN A 83 -6.17 -3.81 12.76
N TYR A 84 -5.45 -4.91 12.98
CA TYR A 84 -4.46 -4.98 14.06
C TYR A 84 -3.33 -3.94 13.93
N LEU A 85 -3.05 -3.41 12.74
CA LEU A 85 -2.03 -2.39 12.50
C LEU A 85 -2.33 -1.07 13.21
N GLU A 86 -3.58 -0.80 13.60
CA GLU A 86 -3.94 0.38 14.39
C GLU A 86 -3.20 0.41 15.74
N LYS A 87 -2.94 -0.76 16.35
CA LYS A 87 -2.14 -0.84 17.59
C LYS A 87 -0.66 -0.48 17.38
N HIS A 88 -0.22 -0.47 16.12
CA HIS A 88 1.11 -0.04 15.69
C HIS A 88 1.13 1.42 15.20
N GLY A 89 0.03 2.15 15.35
CA GLY A 89 -0.09 3.56 14.95
C GLY A 89 -0.29 3.76 13.45
N VAL A 90 -0.72 2.72 12.73
CA VAL A 90 -1.01 2.79 11.28
C VAL A 90 -2.52 2.72 11.08
N SER A 91 -3.09 3.73 10.42
CA SER A 91 -4.53 3.73 10.11
C SER A 91 -4.86 2.66 9.07
N VAL A 92 -6.04 2.06 9.14
CA VAL A 92 -6.48 1.08 8.14
C VAL A 92 -7.74 1.61 7.48
N LEU A 93 -7.63 2.00 6.21
CA LEU A 93 -8.67 2.71 5.49
C LEU A 93 -9.14 1.91 4.28
N SER A 94 -10.42 2.00 3.97
CA SER A 94 -10.93 1.58 2.66
C SER A 94 -10.53 2.60 1.59
N PRO A 95 -10.53 2.21 0.29
CA PRO A 95 -10.28 3.17 -0.78
C PRO A 95 -11.23 4.37 -0.77
N SER A 96 -12.50 4.16 -0.42
CA SER A 96 -13.50 5.25 -0.29
C SER A 96 -13.16 6.19 0.86
N GLU A 97 -12.84 5.66 2.05
CA GLU A 97 -12.47 6.49 3.20
C GLU A 97 -11.19 7.29 2.93
N PHE A 98 -10.21 6.69 2.25
CA PHE A 98 -8.99 7.37 1.85
C PHE A 98 -9.29 8.54 0.90
N VAL A 99 -10.10 8.34 -0.14
CA VAL A 99 -10.44 9.39 -1.11
C VAL A 99 -11.23 10.52 -0.46
N GLU A 100 -12.19 10.20 0.42
CA GLU A 100 -12.95 11.22 1.17
C GLU A 100 -12.05 12.05 2.08
N THR A 101 -11.09 11.40 2.76
CA THR A 101 -10.16 12.08 3.67
C THR A 101 -9.12 12.90 2.90
N ALA A 102 -8.54 12.34 1.85
CA ALA A 102 -7.58 13.03 0.98
C ALA A 102 -8.25 14.22 0.29
N GLY A 103 -9.49 14.07 -0.18
CA GLY A 103 -10.26 15.15 -0.80
C GLY A 103 -10.47 16.35 0.14
N ARG A 104 -10.64 16.12 1.45
CA ARG A 104 -10.71 17.20 2.45
C ARG A 104 -9.35 17.87 2.66
N LEU A 105 -8.28 17.10 2.80
CA LEU A 105 -6.92 17.61 3.01
C LEU A 105 -6.37 18.41 1.82
N PHE A 106 -6.77 18.05 0.59
CA PHE A 106 -6.39 18.80 -0.62
C PHE A 106 -7.41 19.87 -1.02
N GLY A 107 -8.65 19.82 -0.52
CA GLY A 107 -9.69 20.82 -0.77
C GLY A 107 -9.62 22.05 0.14
N GLU A 108 -9.10 21.93 1.36
CA GLU A 108 -8.88 23.07 2.27
C GLU A 108 -7.65 23.92 1.88
N ALA A 109 -6.76 23.42 1.02
CA ALA A 109 -5.57 24.12 0.57
C ALA A 109 -5.83 25.19 -0.51
N ASP A 110 -7.06 25.30 -1.03
CA ASP A 110 -7.42 26.16 -2.17
C ASP A 110 -8.37 27.33 -1.80
N THR A 111 -8.46 27.67 -0.51
CA THR A 111 -9.24 28.83 0.00
C THR A 111 -8.39 29.93 0.67
N GLY A 112 -7.08 29.95 0.42
CA GLY A 112 -6.14 30.96 0.96
C GLY A 112 -5.72 32.01 -0.05
#